data_AF-A0A3D1SH49-F1
#
_entry.id   AF-A0A3D1SH49-F1
#
_cell.length_a   1.000
_cell.length_b   1.000
_cell.length_c   1.000
_cell.angle_alpha   90.00
_cell.angle_beta   90.00
_cell.angle_gamma   90.00
#
_symmetry.space_group_name_H-M   'P 1'
#
loop_
_entity.id
_entity.type
_entity.pdbx_description
1 polymer ?
#
loop_
_entity_poly.entity_id
_entity_poly.type
_entity_poly.pdbx_seq_one_letter_code
_entity_poly.pdbx_strand_id
1 'polypeptide(L)'
;MSQVANTALLHLGRGGEKRTKRYLASRLLYFFHSFKGEFIDGMSFQTRAQARSTTFDYIETFYNRTRRHSTLHYLSPLAYEQ
;
A
#
# COMPACT_ATOMS: atom_id res chain seq x y z
N MET A 1 -6.77 8.32 6.83
CA MET A 1 -7.54 9.43 6.22
C MET A 1 -6.55 10.44 5.66
N SER A 2 -5.81 10.03 4.63
CA SER A 2 -4.82 10.90 3.97
C SER A 2 -5.53 11.64 2.83
N GLN A 3 -5.25 12.92 2.69
CA GLN A 3 -5.82 13.85 1.70
C GLN A 3 -5.70 13.40 0.22
N VAL A 4 -5.03 12.27 -0.05
CA VAL A 4 -4.62 11.83 -1.40
C VAL A 4 -5.69 11.01 -2.13
N ALA A 5 -6.75 10.55 -1.45
CA ALA A 5 -7.86 9.87 -2.13
C ALA A 5 -8.67 10.81 -3.05
N ASN A 6 -8.59 12.13 -2.85
CA ASN A 6 -9.41 13.11 -3.56
C ASN A 6 -8.86 13.55 -4.92
N THR A 7 -7.55 13.45 -5.16
CA THR A 7 -6.96 14.00 -6.41
C THR A 7 -7.13 13.06 -7.60
N ALA A 8 -7.14 11.73 -7.38
CA ALA A 8 -7.34 10.74 -8.44
C ALA A 8 -8.80 10.64 -8.95
N LEU A 9 -9.77 11.20 -8.22
CA LEU A 9 -11.20 11.09 -8.54
C LEU A 9 -11.72 12.21 -9.46
N LEU A 10 -10.98 13.32 -9.63
CA LEU A 10 -11.51 14.51 -10.32
C LEU A 10 -11.40 14.47 -11.85
N HIS A 11 -10.74 13.50 -12.48
CA HIS A 11 -10.46 13.52 -13.94
C HIS A 11 -10.87 12.25 -14.72
N LEU A 12 -11.58 11.31 -14.10
CA LEU A 12 -11.80 9.99 -14.71
C LEU A 12 -13.30 9.67 -14.83
N GLY A 13 -13.83 9.73 -16.07
CA GLY A 13 -15.19 9.26 -16.40
C GLY A 13 -15.42 7.78 -16.04
N ARG A 14 -16.64 7.24 -16.23
CA ARG A 14 -17.08 5.88 -15.81
C ARG A 14 -16.11 4.72 -16.09
N GLY A 15 -15.20 4.85 -17.06
CA GLY A 15 -14.11 3.89 -17.30
C GLY A 15 -12.93 3.95 -16.32
N GLY A 16 -12.61 5.12 -15.78
CA GLY A 16 -11.50 5.29 -14.84
C GLY A 16 -11.83 4.89 -13.40
N GLU A 17 -13.09 4.93 -12.97
CA GLU A 17 -13.49 4.38 -11.65
C GLU A 17 -13.19 2.86 -11.56
N LYS A 18 -13.49 2.12 -12.63
CA LYS A 18 -13.17 0.67 -12.72
C LYS A 18 -11.66 0.43 -12.73
N ARG A 19 -10.89 1.29 -13.41
CA ARG A 19 -9.43 1.19 -13.46
C ARG A 19 -8.81 1.48 -12.08
N THR A 20 -9.30 2.49 -11.37
CA THR A 20 -8.89 2.83 -10.01
C THR A 20 -9.23 1.72 -9.02
N LYS A 21 -10.44 1.16 -9.08
CA LYS A 21 -10.81 0.01 -8.23
C LYS A 21 -9.89 -1.20 -8.44
N ARG A 22 -9.56 -1.51 -9.70
CA ARG A 22 -8.61 -2.60 -10.03
C ARG A 22 -7.20 -2.31 -9.51
N TYR A 23 -6.71 -1.09 -9.69
CA TYR A 23 -5.41 -0.67 -9.18
C TYR A 23 -5.32 -0.81 -7.66
N LEU A 24 -6.31 -0.29 -6.93
CA LEU A 24 -6.37 -0.37 -5.47
C LEU A 24 -6.47 -1.82 -5.00
N ALA A 25 -7.29 -2.64 -5.65
CA ALA A 25 -7.39 -4.07 -5.33
C ALA A 25 -6.06 -4.80 -5.51
N SER A 26 -5.36 -4.58 -6.63
CA SER A 26 -4.04 -5.18 -6.87
C SER A 26 -2.99 -4.71 -5.85
N ARG A 27 -2.99 -3.43 -5.46
CA ARG A 27 -2.07 -2.88 -4.44
C ARG A 27 -2.33 -3.47 -3.06
N LEU A 28 -3.59 -3.67 -2.68
CA LEU A 28 -3.97 -4.29 -1.42
C LEU A 28 -3.61 -5.78 -1.38
N LEU A 29 -3.88 -6.52 -2.45
CA LEU A 29 -3.53 -7.95 -2.53
C LEU A 29 -2.02 -8.16 -2.40
N TYR A 30 -1.22 -7.33 -3.08
CA TYR A 30 0.24 -7.40 -2.99
C TYR A 30 0.76 -7.00 -1.59
N PHE A 31 0.14 -6.00 -0.96
CA PHE A 31 0.44 -5.62 0.43
C PHE A 31 0.26 -6.82 1.36
N PHE A 32 -0.89 -7.49 1.35
CA PHE A 32 -1.12 -8.61 2.27
C PHE A 32 -0.23 -9.82 2.01
N HIS A 33 0.13 -10.07 0.75
CA HIS A 33 1.06 -11.15 0.41
C HIS A 33 2.45 -10.90 1.04
N SER A 34 3.03 -9.72 0.78
CA SER A 34 4.34 -9.34 1.32
C SER A 34 4.33 -9.14 2.84
N PHE A 35 3.28 -8.52 3.38
CA PHE A 35 3.14 -8.27 4.80
C PHE A 35 3.13 -9.56 5.62
N LYS A 36 2.51 -10.63 5.12
CA LYS A 36 2.53 -11.93 5.82
C LYS A 36 3.92 -12.56 5.80
N GLY A 37 4.52 -12.72 4.62
CA GLY A 37 5.76 -13.48 4.46
C GLY A 37 7.04 -12.77 4.88
N GLU A 38 7.08 -11.43 4.84
CA GLU A 38 8.31 -10.67 5.10
C GLU A 38 8.29 -9.91 6.42
N PHE A 39 7.10 -9.67 6.96
CA PHE A 39 6.93 -8.85 8.16
C PHE A 39 6.30 -9.62 9.32
N ILE A 40 5.17 -10.30 9.10
CA ILE A 40 4.52 -11.06 10.18
C ILE A 40 5.27 -12.36 10.50
N ASP A 41 5.77 -13.07 9.49
CA ASP A 41 6.52 -14.31 9.70
C ASP A 41 7.81 -14.04 10.48
N GLY A 42 7.80 -14.40 11.77
CA GLY A 42 8.90 -14.20 12.71
C GLY A 42 8.68 -13.10 13.76
N MET A 43 7.56 -12.36 13.71
CA MET A 43 7.23 -11.34 14.70
C MET A 43 6.15 -11.79 15.69
N SER A 44 6.46 -11.70 16.98
CA SER A 44 5.49 -11.84 18.06
C SER A 44 5.16 -10.48 18.68
N PHE A 45 3.88 -10.10 18.67
CA PHE A 45 3.42 -8.87 19.30
C PHE A 45 2.86 -9.17 20.69
N GLN A 46 3.34 -8.44 21.71
CA GLN A 46 2.88 -8.58 23.08
C GLN A 46 1.50 -7.93 23.29
N THR A 47 1.20 -6.88 22.52
CA THR A 47 -0.08 -6.17 22.59
C THR A 47 -0.61 -5.81 21.21
N ARG A 48 -1.93 -5.62 21.12
CA ARG A 48 -2.59 -5.11 19.91
C ARG A 48 -2.11 -3.71 19.53
N ALA A 49 -1.75 -2.89 20.52
CA ALA A 49 -1.23 -1.54 20.30
C ALA A 49 0.16 -1.60 19.64
N GLN A 50 1.03 -2.49 20.11
CA GLN A 50 2.34 -2.72 19.49
C GLN A 50 2.18 -3.20 18.05
N ALA A 51 1.36 -4.23 17.80
CA ALA A 51 1.10 -4.73 16.45
C ALA A 51 0.64 -3.60 15.50
N ARG A 52 -0.27 -2.73 15.96
CA ARG A 52 -0.74 -1.58 15.20
C ARG A 52 0.37 -0.58 14.89
N SER A 53 1.17 -0.21 15.89
CA SER A 53 2.27 0.75 15.72
C SER A 53 3.31 0.23 14.74
N THR A 54 3.77 -1.01 14.91
CA THR A 54 4.77 -1.61 14.01
C THR A 54 4.21 -1.77 12.59
N THR A 55 2.95 -2.15 12.44
CA THR A 55 2.28 -2.21 11.12
C THR A 55 2.26 -0.84 10.45
N PHE A 56 1.93 0.22 11.20
CA PHE A 56 1.91 1.57 10.66
C PHE A 56 3.30 2.02 10.21
N ASP A 57 4.32 1.79 11.04
CA ASP A 57 5.71 2.09 10.72
C ASP A 57 6.17 1.36 9.46
N TYR A 58 5.86 0.07 9.35
CA TYR A 58 6.16 -0.72 8.15
C TYR A 58 5.52 -0.14 6.90
N ILE A 59 4.25 0.25 6.97
CA ILE A 59 3.52 0.82 5.82
C ILE A 59 4.17 2.14 5.38
N GLU A 60 4.41 3.06 6.32
CA GLU A 60 4.87 4.42 6.00
C GLU A 60 6.37 4.49 5.66
N THR A 61 7.21 3.76 6.39
CA THR A 61 8.66 3.90 6.27
C THR A 61 9.26 2.96 5.23
N PHE A 62 8.68 1.76 5.06
CA PHE A 62 9.23 0.74 4.17
C PHE A 62 8.34 0.49 2.95
N TYR A 63 7.07 0.12 3.14
CA TYR A 63 6.19 -0.28 2.05
C TYR A 63 5.95 0.86 1.06
N ASN A 64 5.51 2.03 1.53
CA ASN A 64 5.19 3.14 0.63
C ASN A 64 6.46 3.76 0.00
N ARG A 65 7.58 3.80 0.73
CA ARG A 65 8.79 4.54 0.31
C ARG A 65 9.77 3.70 -0.51
N THR A 66 9.98 2.46 -0.09
CA THR A 66 11.12 1.65 -0.55
C THR A 66 10.69 0.43 -1.35
N ARG A 67 9.55 -0.19 -1.01
CA ARG A 67 9.12 -1.44 -1.63
C ARG A 67 8.83 -1.25 -3.12
N ARG A 68 9.53 -2.00 -3.97
CA ARG A 68 9.34 -1.98 -5.42
C ARG A 68 8.27 -2.97 -5.86
N HIS A 69 7.44 -2.59 -6.83
CA HIS A 69 6.42 -3.45 -7.40
C HIS A 69 6.67 -3.66 -8.90
N SER A 70 6.69 -4.91 -9.36
CA SER A 70 6.85 -5.24 -10.79
C SER A 70 5.73 -4.64 -11.64
N THR A 71 4.52 -4.53 -11.09
CA THR A 71 3.37 -3.88 -11.73
C THR A 71 3.48 -2.35 -11.80
N LEU A 72 4.42 -1.74 -11.07
CA LEU A 72 4.71 -0.30 -11.09
C LEU A 72 6.07 -0.02 -11.75
N HIS A 73 6.50 -0.85 -12.72
CA HIS A 73 7.81 -0.70 -13.37
C HIS A 73 8.99 -0.72 -12.38
N TYR A 74 8.87 -1.48 -11.29
CA TYR A 74 9.84 -1.54 -10.20
C TYR A 74 10.04 -0.21 -9.46
N LEU A 75 9.04 0.68 -9.50
CA LEU A 75 8.96 1.87 -8.65
C LEU A 75 8.31 1.55 -7.30
N SER A 76 8.60 2.38 -6.31
CA SER A 76 7.86 2.36 -5.05
C SER A 76 6.52 3.08 -5.18
N PRO A 77 5.55 2.78 -4.30
CA PRO A 77 4.25 3.46 -4.34
C PRO A 77 4.37 4.99 -4.27
N LEU A 78 5.27 5.50 -3.44
CA LEU A 78 5.56 6.94 -3.35
C LEU A 78 6.15 7.47 -4.67
N ALA A 79 7.12 6.77 -5.26
CA ALA A 79 7.77 7.21 -6.51
C ALA A 79 6.83 7.15 -7.72
N TYR A 80 5.80 6.30 -7.70
CA TYR A 80 4.79 6.22 -8.75
C TYR A 80 3.74 7.35 -8.66
N GLU A 81 3.53 7.91 -7.47
CA GLU A 81 2.55 8.98 -7.22
C GLU A 81 3.12 10.41 -7.35
N GLN A 82 4.44 10.55 -7.55
CA GLN A 82 5.14 11.82 -7.82
C GLN A 82 5.13 12.17 -9.30
#